data_AF-A0A535K4F1-F1
#
_entry.id   AF-A0A535K4F1-F1
#
_cell.length_a   1.000
_cell.length_b   1.000
_cell.length_c   1.000
_cell.angle_alpha   90.00
_cell.angle_beta   90.00
_cell.angle_gamma   90.00
#
_symmetry.space_group_name_H-M   'P 1'
#
loop_
_entity.id
_entity.type
_entity.pdbx_description
1 polymer ?
#
loop_
_entity_poly.entity_id
_entity_poly.type
_entity_poly.pdbx_seq_one_letter_code
_entity_poly.pdbx_strand_id
1 'polypeptide(L)'
;MLFGVLTGLAVLGGLALLVVLFLQRGREGVDLSLSSLLRVYLYLASLAGVIALSIGVAGILAFVLAAGFGLDVIYGGPTPQPVPAIAPLCAPNQPCPPIPQPIPPILKDDRERRMGEDLVRGVTFVIFGGVFWGAHWLARRSLGRPDERQSGLYRGYLMLGTAIFGIATIVLLPMGIYQALSYALVPAAPYSFRPGAGEALSGGLAALPLWLAYLWLVMRALRTTPAPPVA
;
A
#
# COMPACT_ATOMS: atom_id res chain seq x y z
N MET A 1 6.27 5.94 11.88
CA MET A 1 5.23 4.88 11.91
C MET A 1 3.86 5.40 12.35
N LEU A 2 3.76 6.11 13.49
CA LEU A 2 2.47 6.68 13.95
C LEU A 2 1.80 7.58 12.91
N PHE A 3 2.56 8.49 12.28
CA PHE A 3 2.05 9.36 11.21
C PHE A 3 1.50 8.57 10.01
N GLY A 4 2.20 7.54 9.52
CA GLY A 4 1.71 6.72 8.40
C GLY A 4 0.45 5.93 8.73
N VAL A 5 0.35 5.41 9.95
CA VAL A 5 -0.87 4.72 10.44
C VAL A 5 -2.03 5.70 10.58
N LEU A 6 -1.78 6.90 11.13
CA LEU A 6 -2.80 7.95 11.27
C LEU A 6 -3.27 8.49 9.91
N THR A 7 -2.37 8.65 8.94
CA THR A 7 -2.74 9.05 7.58
C THR A 7 -3.56 7.95 6.90
N GLY A 8 -3.16 6.68 7.04
CA GLY A 8 -3.94 5.55 6.53
C GLY A 8 -5.34 5.48 7.14
N LEU A 9 -5.45 5.63 8.46
CA LEU A 9 -6.73 5.67 9.17
C LEU A 9 -7.57 6.90 8.82
N ALA A 10 -6.96 8.07 8.60
CA ALA A 10 -7.66 9.29 8.20
C ALA A 10 -8.18 9.18 6.77
N VAL A 11 -7.43 8.56 5.86
CA VAL A 11 -7.87 8.31 4.47
C VAL A 11 -9.00 7.29 4.47
N LEU A 12 -8.87 6.17 5.20
CA LEU A 12 -9.93 5.16 5.30
C LEU A 12 -11.18 5.70 6.01
N GLY A 13 -11.00 6.48 7.08
CA GLY A 13 -12.08 7.14 7.80
C GLY A 13 -12.77 8.21 6.96
N GLY A 14 -12.01 9.01 6.21
CA GLY A 14 -12.55 10.00 5.27
C GLY A 14 -13.33 9.35 4.14
N LEU A 15 -12.82 8.25 3.58
CA LEU A 15 -13.49 7.47 2.54
C LEU A 15 -14.77 6.78 3.06
N ALA A 16 -14.73 6.21 4.26
CA ALA A 16 -15.92 5.66 4.91
C ALA A 16 -16.97 6.76 5.19
N LEU A 17 -16.54 7.92 5.69
CA LEU A 17 -17.41 9.08 5.91
C LEU A 17 -18.04 9.55 4.60
N LEU A 18 -17.27 9.62 3.52
CA LEU A 18 -17.74 10.05 2.21
C LEU A 18 -18.78 9.07 1.65
N VAL A 19 -18.55 7.76 1.80
CA VAL A 19 -19.53 6.72 1.44
C VAL A 19 -20.80 6.85 2.28
N VAL A 20 -20.68 7.06 3.59
CA VAL A 20 -21.83 7.28 4.49
C VAL A 20 -22.62 8.52 4.08
N LEU A 21 -21.95 9.65 3.83
CA LEU A 21 -22.58 10.89 3.38
C LEU A 21 -23.25 10.75 2.00
N PHE A 22 -22.66 9.95 1.11
CA PHE A 22 -23.23 9.70 -0.21
C PHE A 22 -24.47 8.79 -0.14
N LEU A 23 -24.48 7.81 0.77
CA LEU A 23 -25.64 6.98 1.07
C LEU A 23 -26.76 7.77 1.76
N GLN A 24 -26.42 8.79 2.56
CA GLN A 24 -27.39 9.67 3.24
C GLN A 24 -28.18 10.58 2.28
N ARG A 25 -27.66 10.89 1.08
CA ARG A 25 -28.37 11.76 0.11
C ARG A 25 -29.53 11.07 -0.60
N GLY A 26 -29.65 9.75 -0.50
CA GLY A 26 -30.63 8.95 -1.23
C GLY A 26 -31.74 8.36 -0.38
N ARG A 27 -32.62 9.23 0.16
CA ARG A 27 -34.01 8.93 0.61
C ARG A 27 -34.20 7.83 1.68
N GLU A 28 -34.83 8.24 2.79
CA GLU A 28 -35.33 7.44 3.92
C GLU A 28 -34.30 7.20 5.04
N GLY A 29 -34.76 7.35 6.29
CA GLY A 29 -33.93 7.44 7.48
C GLY A 29 -33.01 6.24 7.71
N VAL A 30 -31.99 6.43 8.55
CA VAL A 30 -31.06 5.35 8.90
C VAL A 30 -31.81 4.23 9.60
N ASP A 31 -32.04 3.11 8.90
CA ASP A 31 -32.46 1.87 9.55
C ASP A 31 -31.27 1.35 10.39
N LEU A 32 -31.30 1.69 11.67
CA LEU A 32 -30.36 1.25 12.70
C LEU A 32 -30.67 -0.17 13.20
N SER A 33 -31.45 -0.96 12.44
CA SER A 33 -31.64 -2.37 12.75
C SER A 33 -30.31 -3.10 12.86
N LEU A 34 -30.26 -4.07 13.78
CA LEU A 34 -29.08 -4.93 14.00
C LEU A 34 -28.61 -5.58 12.69
N SER A 35 -29.55 -5.98 11.82
CA SER A 35 -29.26 -6.57 10.52
C SER A 35 -28.55 -5.59 9.57
N SER A 36 -28.96 -4.31 9.56
CA SER A 36 -28.33 -3.27 8.73
C SER A 36 -26.90 -2.98 9.20
N LEU A 37 -26.73 -2.80 10.51
CA LEU A 37 -25.43 -2.56 11.13
C LEU A 37 -24.44 -3.71 10.92
N LEU A 38 -24.91 -4.96 11.10
CA LEU A 38 -24.10 -6.14 10.83
C LEU A 38 -23.62 -6.20 9.38
N ARG A 39 -24.48 -5.86 8.41
CA ARG A 39 -24.10 -5.85 6.99
C ARG A 39 -23.02 -4.81 6.72
N VAL A 40 -23.20 -3.59 7.21
CA VAL A 40 -22.19 -2.53 7.08
C VAL A 40 -20.84 -3.00 7.63
N TYR A 41 -20.85 -3.58 8.84
CA TYR A 41 -19.66 -4.19 9.43
C TYR A 41 -19.03 -5.25 8.52
N LEU A 42 -19.80 -6.21 8.00
CA LEU A 42 -19.27 -7.28 7.15
C LEU A 42 -18.66 -6.75 5.84
N TYR A 43 -19.23 -5.70 5.24
CA TYR A 43 -18.65 -5.07 4.05
C TYR A 43 -17.35 -4.33 4.36
N LEU A 44 -17.32 -3.54 5.44
CA LEU A 44 -16.12 -2.82 5.87
C LEU A 44 -15.01 -3.79 6.29
N ALA A 45 -15.34 -4.83 7.06
CA ALA A 45 -14.40 -5.86 7.48
C ALA A 45 -13.88 -6.67 6.28
N SER A 46 -14.75 -7.01 5.32
CA SER A 46 -14.28 -7.63 4.06
C SER A 46 -13.28 -6.73 3.34
N LEU A 47 -13.57 -5.42 3.22
CA LEU A 47 -12.66 -4.48 2.57
C LEU A 47 -11.33 -4.37 3.32
N ALA A 48 -11.36 -4.30 4.65
CA ALA A 48 -10.16 -4.29 5.49
C ALA A 48 -9.33 -5.56 5.29
N GLY A 49 -9.97 -6.72 5.14
CA GLY A 49 -9.29 -7.97 4.80
C GLY A 49 -8.59 -7.93 3.43
N VAL A 50 -9.24 -7.34 2.41
CA VAL A 50 -8.61 -7.15 1.08
C VAL A 50 -7.42 -6.18 1.17
N ILE A 51 -7.51 -5.13 1.98
CA ILE A 51 -6.39 -4.19 2.20
C ILE A 51 -5.23 -4.89 2.91
N ALA A 52 -5.52 -5.70 3.94
CA ALA A 52 -4.50 -6.50 4.62
C ALA A 52 -3.82 -7.47 3.64
N LEU A 53 -4.60 -8.16 2.80
CA LEU A 53 -4.09 -9.00 1.70
C LEU A 53 -3.18 -8.21 0.76
N SER A 54 -3.58 -7.01 0.32
CA SER A 54 -2.78 -6.21 -0.62
C SER A 54 -1.45 -5.76 -0.01
N ILE A 55 -1.44 -5.40 1.28
CA ILE A 55 -0.20 -5.10 2.03
C ILE A 55 0.69 -6.34 2.08
N GLY A 56 0.10 -7.51 2.34
CA GLY A 56 0.82 -8.78 2.34
C GLY A 56 1.47 -9.10 0.99
N VAL A 57 0.69 -8.98 -0.09
CA VAL A 57 1.16 -9.18 -1.47
C VAL A 57 2.28 -8.20 -1.81
N ALA A 58 2.17 -6.93 -1.40
CA ALA A 58 3.23 -5.94 -1.63
C ALA A 58 4.56 -6.34 -0.94
N GLY A 59 4.52 -6.86 0.30
CA GLY A 59 5.72 -7.36 0.98
C GLY A 59 6.37 -8.55 0.26
N ILE A 60 5.56 -9.51 -0.19
CA ILE A 60 6.05 -10.65 -0.97
C ILE A 60 6.62 -10.18 -2.31
N LEU A 61 5.97 -9.24 -2.98
CA LEU A 61 6.46 -8.67 -4.24
C LEU A 61 7.79 -7.93 -4.02
N ALA A 62 7.96 -7.17 -2.93
CA ALA A 62 9.24 -6.53 -2.61
C ALA A 62 10.36 -7.58 -2.48
N PHE A 63 10.11 -8.68 -1.75
CA PHE A 63 11.04 -9.80 -1.64
C PHE A 63 11.38 -10.42 -3.00
N VAL A 64 10.37 -10.76 -3.81
CA VAL A 64 10.56 -11.39 -5.12
C VAL A 64 11.31 -10.48 -6.08
N LEU A 65 10.95 -9.19 -6.11
CA LEU A 65 11.64 -8.20 -6.92
C LEU A 65 13.09 -8.02 -6.46
N ALA A 66 13.38 -8.03 -5.16
CA ALA A 66 14.73 -7.91 -4.65
C ALA A 66 15.59 -9.14 -5.01
N ALA A 67 15.00 -10.33 -4.92
CA ALA A 67 15.64 -11.57 -5.34
C ALA A 67 15.94 -11.60 -6.85
N GLY A 68 15.06 -11.01 -7.67
CA GLY A 68 15.21 -11.01 -9.13
C GLY A 68 16.07 -9.87 -9.70
N PHE A 69 15.96 -8.67 -9.13
CA PHE A 69 16.59 -7.44 -9.65
C PHE A 69 17.73 -6.90 -8.77
N GLY A 70 17.94 -7.48 -7.58
CA GLY A 70 18.97 -7.08 -6.64
C GLY A 70 18.48 -6.11 -5.55
N LEU A 71 19.19 -6.13 -4.41
CA LEU A 71 18.87 -5.31 -3.24
C LEU A 71 19.01 -3.82 -3.54
N ASP A 72 19.96 -3.40 -4.37
CA ASP A 72 20.20 -1.99 -4.69
C ASP A 72 19.01 -1.34 -5.40
N VAL A 73 18.33 -2.07 -6.28
CA VAL A 73 17.17 -1.57 -7.03
C VAL A 73 15.96 -1.38 -6.10
N ILE A 74 15.74 -2.35 -5.22
CA ILE A 74 14.50 -2.44 -4.43
C ILE A 74 14.63 -1.70 -3.10
N TYR A 75 15.77 -1.84 -2.41
CA TYR A 75 16.03 -1.23 -1.11
C TYR A 75 16.93 0.01 -1.18
N GLY A 76 17.42 0.36 -2.37
CA GLY A 76 18.28 1.51 -2.58
C GLY A 76 19.76 1.17 -2.39
N GLY A 77 20.62 2.12 -2.77
CA GLY A 77 22.07 1.95 -2.66
C GLY A 77 22.55 1.89 -1.21
N PRO A 78 23.78 1.40 -0.97
CA PRO A 78 24.38 1.40 0.36
C PRO A 78 24.39 2.81 0.95
N THR A 79 24.16 2.91 2.26
CA THR A 79 24.20 4.19 2.98
C THR A 79 25.57 4.85 2.78
N PRO A 80 25.64 6.11 2.31
CA PRO A 80 26.90 6.81 2.12
C PRO A 80 27.69 6.81 3.43
N GLN A 81 28.96 6.40 3.38
CA GLN A 81 29.82 6.51 4.55
C GLN A 81 30.06 7.99 4.86
N PRO A 82 29.96 8.41 6.14
CA PRO A 82 30.37 9.76 6.51
C PRO A 82 31.86 9.90 6.20
N VAL A 83 32.19 10.75 5.22
CA VAL A 83 33.56 11.13 4.94
C VAL A 83 34.11 11.82 6.20
N PRO A 84 35.31 11.45 6.71
CA PRO A 84 35.88 12.07 7.89
C PRO A 84 35.89 13.60 7.76
N ALA A 85 35.55 14.27 8.85
CA ALA A 85 35.59 15.73 8.93
C ALA A 85 36.99 16.21 8.56
N ILE A 86 37.03 17.14 7.60
CA ILE A 86 38.07 18.10 7.24
C ILE A 86 39.34 17.97 8.11
N ALA A 87 40.47 17.63 7.48
CA ALA A 87 41.77 17.64 8.14
C ALA A 87 41.95 18.95 8.94
N PRO A 88 42.40 18.91 10.20
CA PRO A 88 42.60 20.13 10.98
C PRO A 88 43.53 21.07 10.19
N LEU A 89 43.15 22.34 10.07
CA LEU A 89 43.99 23.39 9.49
C LEU A 89 45.28 23.49 10.31
N CYS A 90 46.34 22.84 9.83
CA CYS A 90 47.65 22.91 10.46
C CYS A 90 48.28 24.28 10.16
N ALA A 91 48.98 24.84 11.14
CA ALA A 91 49.78 26.04 10.93
C ALA A 91 50.87 25.78 9.87
N PRO A 92 51.24 26.78 9.05
CA PRO A 92 52.36 26.66 8.13
C PRO A 92 53.62 26.18 8.87
N ASN A 93 54.33 25.21 8.30
CA ASN A 93 55.57 24.61 8.83
C ASN A 93 55.46 23.83 10.15
N GLN A 94 54.26 23.39 10.55
CA GLN A 94 54.11 22.44 11.66
C GLN A 94 53.71 21.05 11.14
N PRO A 95 54.34 19.96 11.61
CA PRO A 95 53.90 18.62 11.27
C PRO A 95 52.50 18.39 11.84
N CYS A 96 51.53 18.08 10.97
CA CYS A 96 50.19 17.72 11.41
C CYS A 96 50.26 16.45 12.26
N PRO A 97 49.55 16.38 13.41
CA PRO A 97 49.37 15.12 14.11
C PRO A 97 48.72 14.11 13.15
N PRO A 98 49.09 12.82 13.19
CA PRO A 98 48.43 11.80 12.38
C PRO A 98 46.94 11.82 12.72
N ILE A 99 46.11 12.10 11.71
CA ILE A 99 44.65 12.02 11.86
C ILE A 99 44.37 10.58 12.29
N PRO A 100 43.76 10.33 13.47
CA PRO A 100 43.30 9.00 13.81
C PRO A 100 42.37 8.59 12.68
N GLN A 101 42.77 7.58 11.90
CA GLN A 101 41.90 6.98 10.90
C GLN A 101 40.67 6.53 11.71
N PRO A 102 39.48 7.14 11.51
CA PRO A 102 38.31 6.62 12.17
C PRO A 102 38.22 5.18 11.69
N ILE A 103 38.21 4.22 12.61
CA ILE A 103 37.82 2.84 12.26
C ILE A 103 36.46 3.04 11.59
N PRO A 104 36.34 2.78 10.27
CA PRO A 104 35.07 3.01 9.61
C PRO A 104 34.04 2.20 10.41
N PRO A 105 32.98 2.83 10.93
CA PRO A 105 31.96 2.06 11.61
C PRO A 105 31.55 0.96 10.64
N ILE A 106 31.59 -0.30 11.09
CA ILE A 106 31.08 -1.42 10.31
C ILE A 106 29.57 -1.18 10.23
N LEU A 107 29.14 -0.40 9.23
CA LEU A 107 27.74 -0.22 8.95
C LEU A 107 27.26 -1.55 8.40
N LYS A 108 26.55 -2.30 9.25
CA LYS A 108 25.90 -3.52 8.85
C LYS A 108 24.89 -3.17 7.76
N ASP A 109 25.01 -3.82 6.60
CA ASP A 109 24.00 -3.69 5.55
C ASP A 109 22.68 -4.30 6.06
N ASP A 110 21.72 -3.43 6.33
CA ASP A 110 20.42 -3.82 6.87
C ASP A 110 19.44 -4.29 5.78
N ARG A 111 19.81 -4.22 4.49
CA ARG A 111 18.87 -4.47 3.39
C ARG A 111 18.46 -5.93 3.30
N GLU A 112 19.38 -6.86 3.56
CA GLU A 112 19.05 -8.30 3.64
C GLU A 112 18.06 -8.59 4.79
N ARG A 113 18.25 -7.93 5.93
CA ARG A 113 17.32 -8.01 7.06
C ARG A 113 15.94 -7.46 6.67
N ARG A 114 15.88 -6.28 6.03
CA ARG A 114 14.63 -5.69 5.55
C ARG A 114 13.91 -6.57 4.54
N MET A 115 14.65 -7.19 3.62
CA MET A 115 14.12 -8.19 2.68
C MET A 115 13.47 -9.38 3.38
N GLY A 116 14.12 -9.92 4.42
CA GLY A 116 13.54 -10.97 5.24
C GLY A 116 12.29 -10.50 6.00
N GLU A 117 12.31 -9.29 6.57
CA GLU A 117 11.19 -8.70 7.28
C GLU A 117 9.98 -8.46 6.38
N ASP A 118 10.18 -8.02 5.14
CA ASP A 118 9.12 -7.82 4.16
C ASP A 118 8.46 -9.13 3.74
N LEU A 119 9.25 -10.20 3.59
CA LEU A 119 8.69 -11.53 3.32
C LEU A 119 7.86 -12.04 4.51
N VAL A 120 8.40 -11.98 5.72
CA VAL A 120 7.70 -12.46 6.94
C VAL A 120 6.42 -11.67 7.16
N ARG A 121 6.50 -10.33 7.06
CA ARG A 121 5.32 -9.45 7.12
C ARG A 121 4.34 -9.80 6.01
N GLY A 122 4.84 -9.94 4.78
CA GLY A 122 4.06 -10.25 3.59
C GLY A 122 3.22 -11.50 3.76
N VAL A 123 3.87 -12.62 4.11
CA VAL A 123 3.21 -13.91 4.36
C VAL A 123 2.21 -13.82 5.50
N THR A 124 2.56 -13.15 6.60
CA THR A 124 1.67 -12.97 7.75
C THR A 124 0.38 -12.24 7.32
N PHE A 125 0.50 -11.10 6.64
CA PHE A 125 -0.65 -10.33 6.19
C PHE A 125 -1.47 -11.04 5.11
N VAL A 126 -0.86 -11.84 4.24
CA VAL A 126 -1.60 -12.66 3.27
C VAL A 126 -2.44 -13.73 3.99
N ILE A 127 -1.85 -14.45 4.95
CA ILE A 127 -2.55 -15.52 5.67
C ILE A 127 -3.68 -14.93 6.51
N PHE A 128 -3.37 -14.00 7.41
CA PHE A 128 -4.37 -13.43 8.31
C PHE A 128 -5.39 -12.56 7.57
N GLY A 129 -4.95 -11.76 6.60
CA GLY A 129 -5.85 -10.97 5.75
C GLY A 129 -6.76 -11.86 4.90
N GLY A 130 -6.23 -12.98 4.37
CA GLY A 130 -6.98 -13.97 3.60
C GLY A 130 -8.05 -14.67 4.43
N VAL A 131 -7.68 -15.16 5.61
CA VAL A 131 -8.64 -15.78 6.54
C VAL A 131 -9.70 -14.77 6.98
N PHE A 132 -9.29 -13.55 7.34
CA PHE A 132 -10.21 -12.50 7.76
C PHE A 132 -11.17 -12.11 6.65
N TRP A 133 -10.67 -11.84 5.44
CA TRP A 133 -11.48 -11.56 4.26
C TRP A 133 -12.43 -12.71 3.94
N GLY A 134 -11.92 -13.94 3.91
CA GLY A 134 -12.70 -15.15 3.59
C GLY A 134 -13.86 -15.38 4.57
N ALA A 135 -13.60 -15.25 5.87
CA ALA A 135 -14.63 -15.39 6.91
C ALA A 135 -15.75 -14.35 6.74
N HIS A 136 -15.39 -13.07 6.56
CA HIS A 136 -16.38 -12.00 6.38
C HIS A 136 -17.10 -12.08 5.04
N TRP A 137 -16.42 -12.52 3.99
CA TRP A 137 -17.03 -12.77 2.70
C TRP A 137 -18.05 -13.89 2.75
N LEU A 138 -17.72 -15.00 3.45
CA LEU A 138 -18.63 -16.12 3.61
C LEU A 138 -19.85 -15.73 4.45
N ALA A 139 -19.65 -15.00 5.56
CA ALA A 139 -20.74 -14.50 6.41
C ALA A 139 -21.69 -13.56 5.66
N ARG A 140 -21.15 -12.66 4.83
CA ARG A 140 -21.97 -11.82 3.95
C ARG A 140 -22.76 -12.66 2.95
N ARG A 141 -22.12 -13.67 2.35
CA ARG A 141 -22.77 -14.54 1.36
C ARG A 141 -23.90 -15.37 1.98
N SER A 142 -23.75 -15.84 3.22
CA SER A 142 -24.78 -16.62 3.92
C SER A 142 -25.96 -15.77 4.39
N LEU A 143 -25.75 -14.50 4.70
CA LEU A 143 -26.78 -13.56 5.16
C LEU A 143 -27.46 -12.80 4.01
N GLY A 144 -27.06 -13.07 2.77
CA GLY A 144 -27.41 -12.23 1.65
C GLY A 144 -28.82 -12.43 1.12
N ARG A 145 -29.53 -11.32 0.91
CA ARG A 145 -30.88 -11.32 0.33
C ARG A 145 -30.82 -11.21 -1.20
N PRO A 146 -31.85 -11.66 -1.94
CA PRO A 146 -31.86 -11.63 -3.41
C PRO A 146 -31.65 -10.22 -4.03
N ASP A 147 -32.06 -9.18 -3.30
CA ASP A 147 -31.99 -7.76 -3.65
C ASP A 147 -30.66 -7.08 -3.26
N GLU A 148 -29.77 -7.76 -2.54
CA GLU A 148 -28.59 -7.13 -1.95
C GLU A 148 -27.60 -6.59 -3.00
N ARG A 149 -27.51 -7.23 -4.16
CA ARG A 149 -26.68 -6.74 -5.29
C ARG A 149 -27.19 -5.43 -5.88
N GLN A 150 -28.46 -5.09 -5.65
CA GLN A 150 -29.05 -3.82 -6.05
C GLN A 150 -28.95 -2.75 -4.96
N SER A 151 -28.53 -3.12 -3.74
CA SER A 151 -28.42 -2.22 -2.59
C SER A 151 -27.35 -1.13 -2.78
N GLY A 152 -27.62 0.05 -2.19
CA GLY A 152 -26.64 1.13 -2.11
C GLY A 152 -25.36 0.73 -1.38
N LEU A 153 -25.45 -0.14 -0.36
CA LEU A 153 -24.31 -0.61 0.42
C LEU A 153 -23.31 -1.40 -0.43
N TYR A 154 -23.80 -2.32 -1.27
CA TYR A 154 -22.96 -3.07 -2.20
C TYR A 154 -22.26 -2.14 -3.20
N ARG A 155 -22.99 -1.17 -3.75
CA ARG A 155 -22.43 -0.16 -4.66
C ARG A 155 -21.37 0.70 -3.96
N GLY A 156 -21.65 1.12 -2.73
CA GLY A 156 -20.70 1.87 -1.89
C GLY A 156 -19.41 1.08 -1.66
N TYR A 157 -19.52 -0.20 -1.29
CA TYR A 157 -18.36 -1.08 -1.14
C TYR A 157 -17.52 -1.19 -2.43
N LEU A 158 -18.16 -1.38 -3.59
CA LEU A 158 -17.45 -1.46 -4.86
C LEU A 158 -16.76 -0.15 -5.25
N MET A 159 -17.46 0.98 -5.11
CA MET A 159 -16.91 2.31 -5.39
C MET A 159 -15.74 2.64 -4.46
N LEU A 160 -15.88 2.29 -3.17
CA LEU A 160 -14.85 2.50 -2.15
C LEU A 160 -13.59 1.70 -2.46
N GLY A 161 -13.72 0.41 -2.78
CA GLY A 161 -12.59 -0.41 -3.21
C GLY A 161 -11.94 0.13 -4.49
N THR A 162 -12.76 0.52 -5.48
CA THR A 162 -12.27 1.11 -6.73
C THR A 162 -11.45 2.38 -6.47
N ALA A 163 -11.94 3.27 -5.59
CA ALA A 163 -11.25 4.52 -5.25
C ALA A 163 -9.93 4.26 -4.51
N ILE A 164 -9.95 3.42 -3.46
CA ILE A 164 -8.75 3.11 -2.66
C ILE A 164 -7.64 2.53 -3.54
N PHE A 165 -7.94 1.46 -4.27
CA PHE A 165 -6.93 0.78 -5.07
C PHE A 165 -6.55 1.58 -6.32
N GLY A 166 -7.48 2.37 -6.89
CA GLY A 166 -7.20 3.26 -8.01
C GLY A 166 -6.24 4.39 -7.64
N ILE A 167 -6.48 5.07 -6.51
CA ILE A 167 -5.57 6.10 -5.99
C ILE A 167 -4.20 5.49 -5.67
N ALA A 168 -4.19 4.35 -4.97
CA ALA A 168 -2.93 3.66 -4.65
C ALA A 168 -2.15 3.31 -5.93
N THR A 169 -2.82 2.82 -6.97
CA THR A 169 -2.19 2.50 -8.26
C THR A 169 -1.61 3.76 -8.93
N ILE A 170 -2.40 4.84 -9.05
CA ILE A 170 -1.98 6.08 -9.73
C ILE A 170 -0.82 6.78 -9.00
N VAL A 171 -0.74 6.67 -7.68
CA VAL A 171 0.36 7.26 -6.89
C VAL A 171 1.60 6.36 -6.91
N LEU A 172 1.43 5.09 -6.54
CA LEU A 172 2.55 4.20 -6.26
C LEU A 172 3.18 3.63 -7.53
N LEU A 173 2.39 3.24 -8.52
CA LEU A 173 2.93 2.55 -9.70
C LEU A 173 3.81 3.48 -10.56
N PRO A 174 3.39 4.69 -10.96
CA PRO A 174 4.27 5.60 -11.69
C PRO A 174 5.50 6.00 -10.89
N MET A 175 5.35 6.22 -9.58
CA MET A 175 6.49 6.53 -8.69
C MET A 175 7.50 5.38 -8.64
N GLY A 176 7.05 4.14 -8.47
CA GLY A 176 7.90 2.95 -8.44
C GLY A 176 8.58 2.70 -9.78
N ILE A 177 7.87 2.87 -10.89
CA ILE A 177 8.45 2.79 -12.25
C ILE A 177 9.52 3.87 -12.43
N TYR A 178 9.24 5.12 -12.05
CA TYR A 178 10.21 6.20 -12.12
C TYR A 178 11.47 5.89 -11.29
N GLN A 179 11.31 5.40 -10.05
CA GLN A 179 12.43 5.02 -9.20
C GLN A 179 13.27 3.89 -9.81
N ALA A 180 12.62 2.86 -10.36
CA ALA A 180 13.31 1.73 -11.00
C ALA A 180 14.00 2.12 -12.32
N LEU A 181 13.42 3.04 -13.10
CA LEU A 181 14.04 3.57 -14.31
C LEU A 181 15.18 4.53 -13.99
N SER A 182 15.00 5.41 -13.01
CA SER A 182 16.06 6.28 -12.49
C SER A 182 17.23 5.41 -12.06
N TYR A 183 16.94 4.36 -11.28
CA TYR A 183 17.62 3.08 -11.18
C TYR A 183 18.70 2.80 -12.24
N ALA A 184 18.16 2.37 -13.38
CA ALA A 184 18.90 1.80 -14.49
C ALA A 184 19.56 2.87 -15.38
N LEU A 185 18.96 4.06 -15.50
CA LEU A 185 19.31 5.03 -16.52
C LEU A 185 20.11 6.23 -16.02
N VAL A 186 19.94 6.60 -14.75
CA VAL A 186 20.59 7.79 -14.17
C VAL A 186 21.83 7.35 -13.38
N PRO A 187 23.03 7.80 -13.77
CA PRO A 187 24.25 7.52 -13.01
C PRO A 187 24.14 8.05 -11.58
N ALA A 188 24.62 7.28 -10.60
CA ALA A 188 24.67 7.72 -9.22
C ALA A 188 25.75 8.80 -9.04
N ALA A 189 25.41 9.89 -8.36
CA ALA A 189 26.40 10.87 -7.95
C ALA A 189 27.27 10.28 -6.83
N PRO A 190 28.59 10.56 -6.79
CA PRO A 190 29.44 10.12 -5.70
C PRO A 190 28.88 10.59 -4.35
N TYR A 191 28.81 9.69 -3.38
CA TYR A 191 28.34 9.96 -2.01
C TYR A 191 26.86 10.38 -1.87
N SER A 192 26.03 10.20 -2.91
CA SER A 192 24.59 10.50 -2.84
C SER A 192 23.77 9.30 -2.40
N PHE A 193 22.79 9.51 -1.50
CA PHE A 193 21.78 8.50 -1.18
C PHE A 193 20.88 8.22 -2.40
N ARG A 194 20.59 6.94 -2.63
CA ARG A 194 19.71 6.50 -3.71
C ARG A 194 18.52 5.73 -3.15
N PRO A 195 17.28 6.25 -3.26
CA PRO A 195 16.10 5.54 -2.77
C PRO A 195 15.84 4.28 -3.59
N GLY A 196 15.39 3.22 -2.93
CA GLY A 196 14.92 2.01 -3.59
C GLY A 196 13.52 2.18 -4.17
N ALA A 197 13.22 1.39 -5.21
CA ALA A 197 11.90 1.37 -5.84
C ALA A 197 10.88 0.48 -5.10
N GLY A 198 11.33 -0.30 -4.11
CA GLY A 198 10.58 -1.43 -3.56
C GLY A 198 9.21 -1.07 -3.01
N GLU A 199 9.12 -0.09 -2.11
CA GLU A 199 7.86 0.26 -1.45
C GLU A 199 6.78 0.74 -2.45
N ALA A 200 7.15 1.62 -3.37
CA ALA A 200 6.22 2.16 -4.35
C ALA A 200 5.89 1.14 -5.45
N LEU A 201 6.90 0.46 -6.00
CA LEU A 201 6.71 -0.49 -7.09
C LEU A 201 5.91 -1.72 -6.63
N SER A 202 6.26 -2.32 -5.49
CA SER A 202 5.55 -3.50 -4.99
C SER A 202 4.12 -3.17 -4.57
N GLY A 203 3.91 -2.01 -3.92
CA GLY A 203 2.58 -1.52 -3.55
C GLY A 203 1.71 -1.22 -4.77
N GLY A 204 2.26 -0.55 -5.78
CA GLY A 204 1.57 -0.27 -7.05
C GLY A 204 1.18 -1.54 -7.81
N LEU A 205 2.09 -2.51 -7.89
CA LEU A 205 1.84 -3.81 -8.53
C LEU A 205 0.81 -4.65 -7.76
N ALA A 206 0.78 -4.58 -6.43
CA ALA A 206 -0.24 -5.25 -5.62
C ALA A 206 -1.63 -4.59 -5.77
N ALA A 207 -1.69 -3.26 -5.85
CA ALA A 207 -2.94 -2.50 -5.94
C ALA A 207 -3.60 -2.59 -7.33
N LEU A 208 -2.81 -2.61 -8.41
CA LEU A 208 -3.27 -2.64 -9.79
C LEU A 208 -4.32 -3.74 -10.09
N PRO A 209 -4.07 -5.04 -9.83
CA PRO A 209 -5.04 -6.08 -10.14
C PRO A 209 -6.33 -5.95 -9.31
N LEU A 210 -6.22 -5.46 -8.06
CA LEU A 210 -7.39 -5.22 -7.21
C LEU A 210 -8.23 -4.07 -7.74
N TRP A 211 -7.60 -2.95 -8.14
CA TRP A 211 -8.30 -1.84 -8.77
C TRP A 211 -9.04 -2.28 -10.03
N LEU A 212 -8.38 -3.01 -10.92
CA LEU A 212 -9.00 -3.51 -12.14
C LEU A 212 -10.18 -4.45 -11.85
N ALA A 213 -10.06 -5.32 -10.83
CA ALA A 213 -11.14 -6.20 -10.41
C ALA A 213 -12.35 -5.41 -9.87
N TYR A 214 -12.14 -4.44 -8.97
CA TYR A 214 -13.21 -3.61 -8.43
C TYR A 214 -13.88 -2.75 -9.51
N LEU A 215 -13.08 -2.13 -10.39
CA LEU A 215 -13.59 -1.34 -11.52
C LEU A 215 -14.44 -2.21 -12.46
N TRP A 216 -13.97 -3.42 -12.76
CA TRP A 216 -14.73 -4.38 -13.56
C TRP A 216 -16.06 -4.77 -12.90
N LEU A 217 -16.07 -4.99 -11.59
CA LEU A 217 -17.30 -5.27 -10.84
C LEU A 217 -18.28 -4.09 -10.88
N VAL A 218 -17.79 -2.85 -10.75
CA VAL A 218 -18.62 -1.63 -10.90
C VAL A 218 -19.23 -1.57 -12.30
N MET A 219 -18.40 -1.70 -13.35
CA MET A 219 -18.88 -1.66 -14.74
C MET A 219 -19.93 -2.75 -15.01
N ARG A 220 -19.72 -3.95 -14.47
CA ARG A 220 -20.67 -5.06 -14.59
C ARG A 220 -21.99 -4.74 -13.90
N ALA A 221 -21.95 -4.18 -12.69
CA ALA A 221 -23.15 -3.81 -11.95
C ALA A 221 -24.00 -2.76 -12.69
N LEU A 222 -23.36 -1.77 -13.31
CA LEU A 222 -24.04 -0.74 -14.10
C LEU A 222 -24.76 -1.33 -15.32
N ARG A 223 -24.12 -2.25 -16.04
CA ARG A 223 -24.70 -2.91 -17.24
C ARG A 223 -25.92 -3.77 -16.94
N THR A 224 -26.07 -4.25 -15.70
CA THR A 224 -27.19 -5.12 -15.30
C THR A 224 -28.39 -4.38 -14.72
N THR A 225 -28.38 -3.04 -14.70
CA THR A 225 -29.51 -2.25 -14.19
C THR A 225 -30.60 -2.17 -15.28
N PRO A 226 -31.84 -2.65 -15.04
CA PRO A 226 -32.92 -2.55 -16.03
C PRO A 226 -33.22 -1.10 -16.40
N ALA A 227 -33.54 -0.83 -17.67
CA ALA A 227 -34.02 0.47 -18.10
C ALA A 227 -35.31 0.84 -17.33
N PRO A 228 -35.50 2.12 -16.95
CA PRO A 228 -36.76 2.54 -16.34
C PRO A 228 -37.93 2.25 -17.29
N PRO A 229 -39.10 1.84 -16.78
CA PRO A 229 -40.27 1.63 -17.62
C PRO A 229 -40.57 2.93 -18.37
N VAL A 230 -40.74 2.82 -19.69
CA VAL A 230 -41.20 3.92 -20.53
C VAL A 230 -42.59 4.30 -20.04
N ALA A 231 -42.76 5.56 -19.62
CA ALA A 231 -44.03 6.14 -19.22
C ALA A 231 -44.97 6.29 -20.41
#